data_AF-A0AAD6RR27-F1
#
_entry.id   AF-A0AAD6RR27-F1
#
_cell.length_a   1.000
_cell.length_b   1.000
_cell.length_c   1.000
_cell.angle_alpha   90.00
_cell.angle_beta   90.00
_cell.angle_gamma   90.00
#
_symmetry.space_group_name_H-M   'P 1'
#
loop_
_entity.id
_entity.type
_entity.pdbx_description
1 polymer ?
#
loop_
_entity_poly.entity_id
_entity_poly.type
_entity_poly.pdbx_seq_one_letter_code
_entity_poly.pdbx_strand_id
1 'polypeptide(L)'
;MLERSIDNMERTRESMIRRYRDFQIPWEWLLNTGLIGQMKLSSLRLAKVYLKRITKELQLNECSGEDNLLLQGARFAYRVHQFAGGFDAETIRAFQELKKIGMGSLKQ
;
A
#
# COMPACT_ATOMS: atom_id res chain seq x y z
N MET A 1 -7.18 -5.28 -11.03
CA MET A 1 -7.86 -3.97 -10.89
C MET A 1 -6.80 -2.90 -10.62
N LEU A 2 -7.14 -1.64 -10.92
CA LEU A 2 -6.33 -0.42 -11.01
C LEU A 2 -4.81 -0.49 -10.75
N GLU A 3 -4.36 -0.92 -9.56
CA GLU A 3 -2.96 -0.94 -9.13
C GLU A 3 -2.05 -1.72 -10.11
N ARG A 4 -2.53 -2.87 -10.60
CA ARG A 4 -1.80 -3.66 -11.62
C ARG A 4 -1.75 -2.95 -12.98
N SER A 5 -2.79 -2.21 -13.33
CA SER A 5 -2.82 -1.43 -14.58
C SER A 5 -1.82 -0.29 -14.52
N ILE A 6 -1.77 0.40 -13.36
CA ILE A 6 -0.80 1.47 -13.09
C ILE A 6 0.63 0.91 -13.13
N ASP A 7 0.91 -0.22 -12.47
CA ASP A 7 2.25 -0.85 -12.50
C ASP A 7 2.66 -1.24 -13.93
N ASN A 8 1.77 -1.88 -14.69
CA ASN A 8 2.03 -2.23 -16.10
C ASN A 8 2.30 -0.98 -16.96
N MET A 9 1.52 0.08 -16.76
CA MET A 9 1.71 1.35 -17.46
C MET A 9 3.04 2.00 -17.09
N GLU A 10 3.43 2.02 -15.81
CA GLU A 10 4.73 2.56 -15.37
C GLU A 10 5.89 1.79 -16.01
N ARG A 11 5.84 0.45 -16.01
CA ARG A 11 6.87 -0.40 -16.64
C ARG A 11 6.96 -0.17 -18.14
N THR A 12 5.81 -0.06 -18.82
CA THR A 12 5.74 0.18 -20.27
C THR A 12 6.32 1.56 -20.61
N ARG A 13 5.92 2.61 -19.87
CA ARG A 13 6.46 3.96 -19.98
C ARG A 13 7.98 3.98 -19.80
N GLU A 14 8.46 3.32 -18.75
CA GLU A 14 9.90 3.25 -18.44
C GLU A 14 10.69 2.53 -19.56
N SER A 15 10.11 1.47 -20.14
CA SER A 15 10.69 0.80 -21.31
C SER A 15 10.68 1.69 -22.56
N MET A 16 9.62 2.48 -22.78
CA MET A 16 9.53 3.40 -23.93
C MET A 16 10.53 4.54 -23.80
N ILE A 17 10.67 5.14 -22.61
CA ILE A 17 11.66 6.21 -22.35
C ILE A 17 13.07 5.73 -22.69
N ARG A 18 13.44 4.51 -22.29
CA ARG A 18 14.76 3.93 -22.63
C ARG A 18 14.97 3.85 -24.15
N ARG A 19 14.02 3.26 -24.88
CA ARG A 19 14.11 3.14 -26.34
C ARG A 19 14.17 4.50 -27.03
N TYR A 20 13.34 5.46 -26.59
CA TYR A 20 13.31 6.79 -27.18
C TYR A 20 14.64 7.52 -26.98
N ARG A 21 15.24 7.38 -25.79
CA ARG A 21 16.57 7.89 -25.51
C ARG A 21 17.62 7.28 -26.43
N ASP A 22 17.58 5.97 -26.67
CA ASP A 22 18.52 5.28 -27.57
C ASP A 22 18.41 5.79 -29.02
N PHE A 23 17.20 6.11 -29.47
CA PHE A 23 16.94 6.68 -30.80
C PHE A 23 17.06 8.21 -30.87
N GLN A 24 17.49 8.89 -29.80
CA GLN A 24 17.55 10.36 -29.70
C GLN A 24 16.21 11.05 -29.97
N ILE A 25 15.10 10.37 -29.66
CA ILE A 25 13.74 10.92 -29.75
C ILE A 25 13.43 11.64 -28.41
N PRO A 26 12.89 12.87 -28.43
CA PRO A 26 12.44 13.55 -27.21
C PRO A 26 11.47 12.68 -26.41
N TRP A 27 11.71 12.56 -25.11
CA TRP A 27 11.01 11.61 -24.22
C TRP A 27 10.46 12.26 -22.96
N GLU A 28 10.76 13.53 -22.73
CA GLU A 28 10.40 14.29 -21.53
C GLU A 28 8.88 14.38 -21.36
N TRP A 29 8.14 14.44 -22.46
CA TRP A 29 6.66 14.43 -22.47
C TRP A 29 6.06 13.11 -21.98
N LEU A 30 6.84 12.01 -21.97
CA LEU A 30 6.42 10.72 -21.40
C LEU A 30 6.50 10.73 -19.87
N LEU A 31 7.19 11.68 -19.24
CA LEU A 31 7.28 11.76 -17.79
C LEU A 31 5.90 12.07 -17.20
N ASN A 32 5.47 11.25 -16.24
CA ASN A 32 4.23 11.51 -15.54
C ASN A 32 4.36 12.76 -14.65
N THR A 33 3.27 13.51 -14.48
CA THR A 33 3.18 14.73 -13.65
C THR A 33 3.27 14.46 -12.13
N GLY A 34 3.72 13.27 -11.72
CA GLY A 34 3.77 12.85 -10.32
C GLY A 34 2.45 12.34 -9.75
N LEU A 35 1.36 12.27 -10.54
CA LEU A 35 0.04 11.80 -10.09
C LEU A 35 0.09 10.40 -9.47
N ILE A 36 0.86 9.48 -10.06
CA ILE A 36 1.01 8.11 -9.54
C ILE A 36 1.69 8.13 -8.17
N GLY A 37 2.69 9.00 -7.99
CA GLY A 37 3.34 9.19 -6.70
C GLY A 37 2.36 9.69 -5.63
N GLN A 38 1.50 10.65 -5.98
CA GLN A 38 0.45 11.15 -5.09
C GLN A 38 -0.59 10.09 -4.75
N MET A 39 -0.98 9.26 -5.70
CA MET A 39 -1.86 8.10 -5.46
C MET A 39 -1.22 7.13 -4.47
N LYS A 40 0.04 6.71 -4.70
CA LYS A 40 0.78 5.81 -3.80
C LYS A 40 0.89 6.38 -2.39
N LEU A 41 1.24 7.67 -2.26
CA LEU A 41 1.33 8.36 -0.97
C LEU A 41 -0.03 8.42 -0.25
N SER A 42 -1.10 8.72 -0.99
CA SER A 42 -2.45 8.76 -0.43
C SER A 42 -2.92 7.37 0.04
N SER A 43 -2.59 6.32 -0.70
CA SER A 43 -2.85 4.93 -0.31
C SER A 43 -2.11 4.55 0.97
N LEU A 44 -0.84 4.98 1.15
CA LEU A 44 -0.08 4.77 2.39
C LEU A 44 -0.74 5.47 3.58
N ARG A 45 -1.16 6.73 3.41
CA ARG A 45 -1.87 7.47 4.45
C ARG A 45 -3.17 6.76 4.85
N LEU A 46 -3.90 6.22 3.88
CA LEU A 46 -5.11 5.44 4.12
C LEU A 46 -4.81 4.14 4.87
N ALA A 47 -3.77 3.40 4.47
CA ALA A 47 -3.29 2.21 5.19
C ALA A 47 -3.00 2.50 6.66
N LYS A 48 -2.25 3.58 6.94
CA LYS A 48 -1.96 4.00 8.32
C LYS A 48 -3.22 4.23 9.15
N VAL A 49 -4.18 5.02 8.63
CA VAL A 49 -5.42 5.34 9.34
C VAL A 49 -6.27 4.08 9.55
N TYR A 50 -6.38 3.25 8.53
CA TYR A 50 -7.15 2.01 8.59
C TYR A 50 -6.58 1.01 9.60
N LEU A 51 -5.26 0.79 9.59
CA LEU A 51 -4.58 -0.10 10.55
C LEU A 51 -4.75 0.40 11.99
N LYS A 52 -4.60 1.70 12.22
CA LYS A 52 -4.85 2.30 13.54
C LYS A 52 -6.29 2.11 13.99
N ARG A 53 -7.26 2.21 13.08
CA ARG A 53 -8.68 1.99 13.39
C ARG A 53 -8.92 0.54 13.78
N ILE A 54 -8.50 -0.43 12.96
CA ILE A 54 -8.64 -1.86 13.28
C ILE A 54 -8.01 -2.20 14.63
N THR A 55 -6.79 -1.70 14.87
CA THR A 55 -6.08 -1.90 16.15
C THR A 55 -6.92 -1.45 17.34
N LYS A 56 -7.60 -0.31 17.24
CA LYS A 56 -8.50 0.19 18.30
C LYS A 56 -9.75 -0.66 18.46
N GLU A 57 -10.41 -1.03 17.35
CA GLU A 57 -11.62 -1.86 17.38
C GLU A 57 -11.34 -3.23 18.01
N LEU A 58 -10.19 -3.85 17.68
CA LEU A 58 -9.76 -5.13 18.27
C LEU A 58 -9.41 -5.02 19.76
N GLN A 59 -9.01 -3.84 20.25
CA GLN A 59 -8.72 -3.64 21.69
C GLN A 59 -9.99 -3.48 22.52
N LEU A 60 -11.08 -3.02 21.91
CA LEU A 60 -12.34 -2.77 22.60
C LEU A 60 -13.17 -4.05 22.77
N ASN A 61 -12.81 -5.16 22.13
CA ASN A 61 -13.48 -6.47 22.23
C ASN A 61 -15.00 -6.38 21.95
N GLU A 62 -15.43 -5.40 21.15
CA GLU A 62 -16.84 -5.13 20.83
C GLU A 62 -17.32 -5.94 19.61
N CYS A 63 -16.49 -6.78 19.00
CA CYS A 63 -16.80 -7.41 17.72
C CYS A 63 -16.63 -8.93 17.75
N SER A 64 -17.72 -9.68 17.58
CA SER A 64 -17.73 -11.15 17.46
C SER A 64 -17.10 -11.70 16.16
N GLY A 65 -16.23 -10.92 15.51
CA GLY A 65 -15.61 -11.20 14.20
C GLY A 65 -14.14 -10.73 14.09
N GLU A 66 -13.40 -10.71 15.20
CA GLU A 66 -12.03 -10.18 15.31
C GLU A 66 -11.05 -10.77 14.29
N ASP A 67 -11.07 -12.08 14.07
CA ASP A 67 -10.20 -12.77 13.11
C ASP A 67 -10.45 -12.31 11.66
N ASN A 68 -11.71 -12.01 11.33
CA ASN A 68 -12.08 -11.48 10.03
C ASN A 68 -11.53 -10.06 9.85
N LEU A 69 -11.61 -9.24 10.90
CA LEU A 69 -11.13 -7.87 10.86
C LEU A 69 -9.59 -7.79 10.76
N LEU A 70 -8.87 -8.62 11.53
CA LEU A 70 -7.42 -8.72 11.45
C LEU A 70 -6.96 -9.16 10.04
N LEU A 71 -7.62 -10.19 9.48
CA LEU A 71 -7.31 -10.70 8.14
C LEU A 71 -7.60 -9.65 7.05
N GLN A 72 -8.70 -8.92 7.16
CA GLN A 72 -9.02 -7.80 6.26
C GLN A 72 -7.96 -6.68 6.36
N GLY A 73 -7.57 -6.33 7.59
CA GLY A 73 -6.45 -5.43 7.90
C GLY A 73 -5.17 -5.81 7.18
N ALA A 74 -4.74 -7.06 7.36
CA ALA A 74 -3.53 -7.60 6.75
C ALA A 74 -3.60 -7.64 5.22
N ARG A 75 -4.73 -8.07 4.64
CA ARG A 75 -4.92 -8.09 3.17
C ARG A 75 -4.89 -6.70 2.56
N PHE A 76 -5.50 -5.73 3.23
CA PHE A 76 -5.46 -4.34 2.77
C PHE A 76 -4.04 -3.77 2.83
N ALA A 77 -3.36 -3.92 3.96
CA ALA A 77 -1.97 -3.51 4.13
C ALA A 77 -1.06 -4.12 3.06
N TYR A 78 -1.20 -5.43 2.80
CA TYR A 78 -0.43 -6.11 1.76
C TYR A 78 -0.65 -5.49 0.37
N ARG A 79 -1.89 -5.22 -0.03
CA ARG A 79 -2.17 -4.59 -1.32
C ARG A 79 -1.55 -3.20 -1.44
N VAL A 80 -1.66 -2.38 -0.41
CA VAL A 80 -1.05 -1.05 -0.40
C VAL A 80 0.46 -1.13 -0.43
N HIS A 81 1.08 -2.05 0.32
CA HIS A 81 2.52 -2.28 0.31
C HIS A 81 3.03 -2.63 -1.09
N GLN A 82 2.37 -3.58 -1.76
CA GLN A 82 2.72 -3.98 -3.12
C GLN A 82 2.54 -2.84 -4.13
N PHE A 83 1.50 -2.03 -3.97
CA PHE A 83 1.24 -0.89 -4.86
C PHE A 83 2.23 0.27 -4.66
N ALA A 84 2.52 0.63 -3.41
CA ALA A 84 3.39 1.75 -3.09
C ALA A 84 4.88 1.39 -3.17
N GLY A 85 5.22 0.10 -3.23
CA GLY A 85 6.61 -0.38 -3.24
C GLY A 85 7.26 -0.38 -1.85
N GLY A 86 6.46 -0.39 -0.78
CA GLY A 86 6.95 -0.29 0.58
C GLY A 86 6.00 0.47 1.49
N PHE A 87 6.32 0.51 2.79
CA PHE A 87 5.64 1.36 3.77
C PHE A 87 6.59 2.45 4.26
N ASP A 88 6.03 3.61 4.60
CA ASP A 88 6.75 4.62 5.37
C ASP A 88 6.87 4.21 6.85
N ALA A 89 7.75 4.88 7.59
CA ALA A 89 8.04 4.53 8.98
C ALA A 89 6.78 4.54 9.87
N GLU A 90 5.84 5.45 9.61
CA GLU A 90 4.60 5.54 10.38
C GLU A 90 3.65 4.37 10.09
N THR A 91 3.52 3.98 8.83
CA THR A 91 2.67 2.85 8.43
C THR A 91 3.26 1.52 8.92
N ILE A 92 4.59 1.37 8.91
CA ILE A 92 5.28 0.21 9.50
C ILE A 92 4.93 0.10 10.99
N ARG A 93 5.01 1.20 11.75
CA ARG A 93 4.64 1.20 13.18
C ARG A 93 3.18 0.77 13.38
N ALA A 94 2.26 1.33 12.61
CA ALA A 94 0.84 0.96 12.69
C ALA A 94 0.61 -0.53 12.37
N PHE A 95 1.33 -1.08 11.39
CA PHE A 95 1.25 -2.50 11.04
C PHE A 95 1.84 -3.42 12.12
N GLN A 96 2.94 -2.99 12.77
CA GLN A 96 3.54 -3.72 13.89
C GLN A 96 2.60 -3.79 15.11
N GLU A 97 1.89 -2.70 15.43
CA GLU A 97 0.89 -2.72 16.51
C GLU A 97 -0.25 -3.69 16.20
N LEU A 98 -0.77 -3.69 14.97
CA LEU A 98 -1.79 -4.66 14.55
C LEU A 98 -1.28 -6.10 14.71
N LYS A 99 -0.02 -6.37 14.32
CA LYS A 99 0.60 -7.70 14.45
C LYS A 99 0.71 -8.16 15.91
N LYS A 100 1.05 -7.25 16.84
CA LYS A 100 1.15 -7.57 18.28
C LYS A 100 -0.19 -8.06 18.82
N ILE A 101 -1.30 -7.45 18.41
CA ILE A 101 -2.65 -7.86 18.81
C ILE A 101 -2.95 -9.27 18.29
N GLY A 102 -2.74 -9.52 16.99
CA GLY A 102 -2.99 -10.83 16.42
C GLY A 102 -2.14 -11.96 17.02
N MET A 103 -0.91 -11.67 17.44
CA MET A 103 -0.06 -12.63 18.16
C MET A 103 -0.46 -12.83 19.63
N GLY A 104 -1.16 -11.86 20.23
CA GLY A 104 -1.71 -11.94 21.58
C GLY A 104 -2.92 -12.88 21.64
N SER A 105 -3.81 -12.81 20.64
CA SER A 105 -5.01 -13.67 20.57
C SER A 105 -4.70 -15.16 20.37
N LEU A 106 -3.55 -15.52 19.78
CA LEU A 106 -3.12 -16.92 19.57
C LEU A 106 -2.58 -17.62 20.83
N LYS A 107 -2.47 -16.92 21.96
CA LYS A 107 -1.93 -17.46 23.23
C LYS A 107 -2.99 -17.72 24.31
N GLN A 108 -4.27 -17.45 24.01
CA GLN A 108 -5.42 -17.84 24.84
C GLN A 108 -6.02 -19.15 24.32
#